data_AF-A0A7C5DR45-F1
#
_entry.id   AF-A0A7C5DR45-F1
#
_cell.length_a   1.000
_cell.length_b   1.000
_cell.length_c   1.000
_cell.angle_alpha   90.00
_cell.angle_beta   90.00
_cell.angle_gamma   90.00
#
_symmetry.space_group_name_H-M   'P 1'
#
loop_
_entity.id
_entity.type
_entity.pdbx_description
1 polymer ?
#
loop_
_entity_poly.entity_id
_entity_poly.type
_entity_poly.pdbx_seq_one_letter_code
_entity_poly.pdbx_strand_id
1 'polypeptide(L)'
;MMDAGRHPNIEVFTNSELVKFSGNAGNFRAVVKKHPRYIDENLCTGCGVCTDSCPVAVPNEFEVGMGARKAIYSPFPQAVPNTYIIDRQNCLNNDFLVCSNCQDVCDRNAVNYDDTGEEIEIEIGSVVVATGFDVYDASAIPSYGYGRY
;
A
#
# COMPACT_ATOMS: atom_id res chain seq x y z
N MET A 1 -15.80 -2.92 -3.39
CA MET A 1 -14.48 -3.58 -3.27
C MET A 1 -14.56 -4.93 -2.57
N MET A 2 -15.37 -5.09 -1.50
CA MET A 2 -15.49 -6.39 -0.82
C MET A 2 -15.88 -7.54 -1.76
N ASP A 3 -16.79 -7.32 -2.71
CA ASP A 3 -17.20 -8.36 -3.67
C ASP A 3 -16.06 -8.79 -4.58
N ALA A 4 -15.30 -7.83 -5.13
CA ALA A 4 -14.15 -8.10 -5.99
C ALA A 4 -13.08 -8.92 -5.25
N GLY A 5 -12.80 -8.61 -3.99
CA GLY A 5 -11.83 -9.35 -3.17
C GLY A 5 -12.26 -10.77 -2.77
N ARG A 6 -13.52 -11.16 -3.00
CA ARG A 6 -14.07 -12.49 -2.67
C ARG A 6 -14.55 -13.26 -3.90
N HIS A 7 -14.41 -12.68 -5.08
CA HIS A 7 -14.99 -13.26 -6.30
C HIS A 7 -14.10 -14.40 -6.83
N PRO A 8 -14.65 -15.59 -7.13
CA PRO A 8 -13.85 -16.78 -7.48
C PRO A 8 -13.05 -16.65 -8.78
N ASN A 9 -13.48 -15.76 -9.68
CA ASN A 9 -12.82 -15.51 -10.97
C ASN A 9 -12.05 -14.17 -11.01
N ILE A 10 -11.84 -13.53 -9.86
CA ILE A 10 -11.07 -12.28 -9.79
C ILE A 10 -9.96 -12.48 -8.77
N GLU A 11 -8.73 -12.36 -9.24
CA GLU A 11 -7.56 -12.27 -8.38
C GLU A 11 -7.18 -10.80 -8.21
N VAL A 12 -7.04 -10.36 -6.96
CA VAL A 12 -6.79 -8.95 -6.62
C VAL A 12 -5.38 -8.79 -6.09
N PHE A 13 -4.49 -8.24 -6.91
CA PHE A 13 -3.15 -7.84 -6.51
C PHE A 13 -3.18 -6.40 -5.99
N THR A 14 -3.21 -6.25 -4.66
CA THR A 14 -3.08 -4.95 -4.01
C THR A 14 -1.61 -4.64 -3.69
N ASN A 15 -1.27 -3.36 -3.50
CA ASN A 15 0.13 -2.94 -3.31
C ASN A 15 1.05 -3.47 -4.42
N SER A 16 0.56 -3.47 -5.66
CA SER A 16 1.22 -4.13 -6.79
C SER A 16 1.22 -3.20 -8.00
N GLU A 17 2.26 -3.31 -8.84
CA GLU A 17 2.42 -2.51 -10.05
C GLU A 17 2.78 -3.39 -11.26
N LEU A 18 2.31 -3.00 -12.45
CA LEU A 18 2.71 -3.65 -13.70
C LEU A 18 4.11 -3.15 -14.09
N VAL A 19 5.13 -4.00 -14.03
CA VAL A 19 6.52 -3.63 -14.35
C VAL A 19 6.94 -3.95 -15.77
N LYS A 20 6.34 -4.99 -16.37
CA LYS A 20 6.65 -5.39 -17.75
C LYS A 20 5.39 -5.86 -18.45
N PHE A 21 5.25 -5.48 -19.71
CA PHE A 21 4.14 -5.88 -20.56
C PHE A 21 4.64 -6.15 -21.97
N SER A 22 4.32 -7.33 -22.50
CA SER A 22 4.78 -7.78 -23.81
C SER A 22 3.77 -8.71 -24.47
N GLY A 23 3.85 -8.89 -25.79
CA GLY A 23 2.98 -9.76 -26.56
C GLY A 23 2.05 -9.01 -27.49
N ASN A 24 1.02 -9.69 -27.97
CA ASN A 24 0.04 -9.17 -28.93
C ASN A 24 -1.39 -9.46 -28.46
N ALA A 25 -2.38 -8.81 -29.07
CA ALA A 25 -3.79 -9.03 -28.73
C ALA A 25 -4.15 -10.53 -28.69
N GLY A 26 -4.74 -10.97 -27.58
CA GLY A 26 -5.07 -12.38 -27.34
C GLY A 26 -3.95 -13.23 -26.72
N ASN A 27 -2.71 -12.73 -26.66
CA ASN A 27 -1.58 -13.41 -26.04
C ASN A 27 -0.57 -12.41 -25.46
N PHE A 28 -0.90 -11.83 -24.31
CA PHE A 28 -0.02 -10.96 -23.56
C PHE A 28 0.63 -11.69 -22.40
N ARG A 29 1.85 -11.30 -22.08
CA ARG A 29 2.56 -11.67 -20.87
C ARG A 29 2.88 -10.40 -20.09
N ALA A 30 2.36 -10.35 -18.87
CA ALA A 30 2.55 -9.27 -17.92
C ALA A 30 3.38 -9.76 -16.74
N VAL A 31 4.25 -8.89 -16.23
CA VAL A 31 4.95 -9.09 -14.95
C VAL A 31 4.41 -8.04 -13.99
N VAL A 32 3.79 -8.50 -12.91
CA VAL A 32 3.25 -7.68 -11.83
C VAL A 32 4.19 -7.81 -10.65
N LYS A 33 4.73 -6.69 -10.17
CA LYS A 33 5.53 -6.65 -8.95
C LYS A 33 4.61 -6.35 -7.79
N LYS A 34 4.49 -7.30 -6.86
CA LYS A 34 3.85 -7.09 -5.57
C LYS A 34 4.89 -6.52 -4.62
N HIS A 35 4.70 -5.27 -4.20
CA HIS A 35 5.61 -4.60 -3.29
C HIS A 35 5.50 -5.20 -1.89
N PRO A 36 6.60 -5.24 -1.13
CA PRO A 36 6.57 -5.72 0.24
C PRO A 36 5.61 -4.87 1.08
N ARG A 37 4.79 -5.55 1.87
CA ARG A 37 3.94 -4.91 2.88
C ARG A 37 4.64 -4.85 4.23
N TYR A 38 5.63 -5.74 4.43
CA TYR A 38 6.26 -6.03 5.71
C TYR A 38 5.28 -6.54 6.77
N ILE A 39 4.15 -7.05 6.30
CA ILE A 39 3.05 -7.60 7.08
C ILE A 39 2.56 -8.83 6.34
N ASP A 40 2.55 -9.98 7.01
CA ASP A 40 1.94 -11.20 6.50
C ASP A 40 0.41 -11.03 6.50
N GLU A 41 -0.17 -10.98 5.30
CA GLU A 41 -1.60 -10.79 5.07
C GLU A 41 -2.45 -11.94 5.64
N ASN A 42 -1.89 -13.15 5.78
CA ASN A 42 -2.62 -14.31 6.30
C ASN A 42 -2.69 -14.33 7.83
N LEU A 43 -1.71 -13.73 8.50
CA LEU A 43 -1.64 -13.65 9.96
C LEU A 43 -2.28 -12.38 10.51
N CYS A 44 -2.25 -11.30 9.74
CA CYS A 44 -2.79 -10.01 10.16
C CYS A 44 -4.31 -10.04 10.28
N THR A 45 -4.83 -9.47 11.36
CA THR A 45 -6.28 -9.40 11.63
C THR A 45 -6.88 -8.02 11.42
N GLY A 46 -6.05 -7.01 11.11
CA GLY A 46 -6.51 -5.64 10.97
C GLY A 46 -6.91 -4.96 12.29
N CYS A 47 -6.32 -5.36 13.43
CA CYS A 47 -6.77 -4.90 14.76
C CYS A 47 -6.31 -3.49 15.17
N GLY A 48 -5.22 -2.97 14.60
CA GLY A 48 -4.75 -1.59 14.83
C GLY A 48 -3.84 -1.34 16.05
N VAL A 49 -3.59 -2.32 16.91
CA VAL A 49 -2.69 -2.12 18.07
C VAL A 49 -1.27 -1.67 17.68
N CYS A 50 -0.81 -2.09 16.50
CA CYS A 50 0.48 -1.72 15.97
C CYS A 50 0.57 -0.24 15.56
N THR A 51 -0.51 0.37 15.07
CA THR A 51 -0.54 1.81 14.76
C THR A 51 -0.41 2.64 16.02
N ASP A 52 -1.10 2.24 17.09
CA ASP A 52 -1.11 2.97 18.36
C ASP A 52 0.28 3.00 19.01
N SER A 53 1.03 1.90 18.88
CA SER A 53 2.39 1.76 19.39
C SER A 53 3.46 2.53 18.60
N CYS A 54 3.14 2.96 17.38
CA CYS A 54 4.11 3.55 16.47
C CYS A 54 4.40 5.02 16.84
N PRO A 55 5.66 5.38 17.12
CA PRO A 55 6.02 6.74 17.51
C PRO A 55 6.08 7.71 16.32
N VAL A 56 6.19 7.20 15.10
CA VAL A 56 6.33 8.02 13.88
C VAL A 56 5.00 8.66 13.51
N ALA A 57 5.02 9.93 13.11
CA ALA A 57 3.88 10.61 12.51
C ALA A 57 4.32 11.24 11.18
N VAL A 58 3.59 10.94 10.11
CA VAL A 58 3.82 11.47 8.75
C VAL A 58 2.50 11.98 8.17
N PRO A 59 2.52 12.95 7.24
CA PRO A 59 1.31 13.42 6.58
C PRO A 59 0.57 12.26 5.89
N ASN A 60 -0.76 12.22 6.01
CA ASN A 60 -1.58 11.18 5.40
C ASN A 60 -1.93 11.54 3.96
N GLU A 61 -1.45 10.77 3.00
CA GLU A 61 -1.66 10.99 1.57
C GLU A 61 -3.13 10.80 1.18
N PHE A 62 -3.84 9.87 1.82
CA PHE A 62 -5.27 9.66 1.57
C PHE A 62 -6.12 10.89 1.96
N GLU A 63 -5.69 11.61 2.99
CA GLU A 63 -6.31 12.85 3.46
C GLU A 63 -5.62 14.09 2.89
N VAL A 64 -4.82 13.95 1.82
CA VAL A 64 -4.15 15.06 1.13
C VAL A 64 -3.30 15.92 2.09
N GLY A 65 -2.67 15.28 3.07
CA GLY A 65 -1.81 15.92 4.07
C GLY A 65 -2.55 16.67 5.17
N MET A 66 -3.89 16.61 5.23
CA MET A 66 -4.67 17.28 6.29
C MET A 66 -4.57 16.58 7.65
N GLY A 67 -4.43 15.26 7.64
CA GLY A 67 -4.19 14.46 8.84
C GLY A 67 -2.80 13.84 8.86
N ALA A 68 -2.50 13.15 9.96
CA ALA A 68 -1.27 12.40 10.12
C ALA A 68 -1.58 10.90 10.21
N ARG A 69 -0.76 10.10 9.55
CA ARG A 69 -0.70 8.64 9.70
C ARG A 69 0.59 8.22 10.38
N LYS A 70 0.65 6.94 10.75
CA LYS A 70 1.83 6.30 11.32
C LYS A 70 2.68 5.65 10.22
N ALA A 71 3.90 5.21 10.56
CA ALA A 71 4.75 4.48 9.61
C ALA A 71 4.17 3.10 9.25
N ILE A 72 3.61 2.39 10.23
CA ILE A 72 2.71 1.26 9.98
C ILE A 72 1.29 1.80 9.89
N TYR A 73 0.55 1.53 8.82
CA TYR A 73 -0.77 2.13 8.62
C TYR A 73 -1.66 1.29 7.70
N SER A 74 -2.95 1.61 7.70
CA SER A 74 -3.90 1.19 6.66
C SER A 74 -4.43 2.45 6.00
N PRO A 75 -4.58 2.52 4.65
CA PRO A 75 -4.90 3.77 3.96
C PRO A 75 -6.17 4.45 4.47
N PHE A 76 -7.19 3.65 4.80
CA PHE A 76 -8.45 4.12 5.39
C PHE A 76 -9.14 2.94 6.11
N PRO A 77 -10.10 3.17 7.03
CA PRO A 77 -10.66 2.12 7.89
C PRO A 77 -11.39 0.97 7.16
N GLN A 78 -11.86 1.20 5.93
CA GLN A 78 -12.57 0.20 5.11
C GLN A 78 -11.69 -0.35 3.98
N ALA A 79 -10.37 -0.23 4.09
CA ALA A 79 -9.43 -0.73 3.09
C ALA A 79 -9.61 -2.25 2.87
N VAL A 80 -9.44 -2.66 1.61
CA VAL A 80 -9.50 -4.07 1.19
C VAL A 80 -8.19 -4.40 0.48
N PRO A 81 -7.42 -5.42 0.92
CA PRO A 81 -7.64 -6.25 2.10
C PRO A 81 -7.53 -5.47 3.42
N ASN A 82 -8.20 -5.96 4.47
CA ASN A 82 -8.12 -5.36 5.81
C ASN A 82 -6.80 -5.77 6.49
N THR A 83 -5.71 -5.18 6.00
CA THR A 83 -4.35 -5.38 6.49
C THR A 83 -3.63 -4.04 6.62
N TYR A 84 -2.43 -4.09 7.16
CA TYR A 84 -1.52 -2.96 7.33
C TYR A 84 -0.36 -3.04 6.35
N ILE A 85 0.33 -1.93 6.17
CA ILE A 85 1.58 -1.81 5.43
C ILE A 85 2.57 -0.98 6.25
N ILE A 86 3.85 -1.30 6.18
CA ILE A 86 4.92 -0.49 6.77
C ILE A 86 5.59 0.33 5.68
N ASP A 87 5.53 1.66 5.85
CA ASP A 87 6.30 2.61 5.07
C ASP A 87 7.76 2.62 5.57
N ARG A 88 8.63 1.90 4.85
CA ARG A 88 10.06 1.80 5.22
C ARG A 88 10.81 3.12 5.11
N GLN A 89 10.37 4.06 4.29
CA GLN A 89 11.08 5.34 4.14
C GLN A 89 10.97 6.17 5.42
N ASN A 90 9.84 6.08 6.11
CA ASN A 90 9.57 6.82 7.35
C ASN A 90 9.68 5.95 8.61
N CYS A 91 9.82 4.63 8.48
CA CYS A 91 10.00 3.73 9.61
C CYS A 91 11.37 3.94 10.28
N LEU A 92 11.40 3.98 11.61
CA LEU A 92 12.67 4.05 12.37
C LEU A 92 13.48 2.75 12.27
N ASN A 93 12.84 1.64 11.87
CA ASN A 93 13.48 0.35 11.63
C ASN A 93 13.72 0.16 10.13
N ASN A 94 14.55 1.00 9.52
CA ASN A 94 14.90 0.88 8.10
C ASN A 94 16.31 0.29 7.89
N ASP A 95 17.36 1.06 8.14
CA ASP A 95 18.75 0.61 7.95
C ASP A 95 19.34 -0.06 9.20
N PHE A 96 18.82 0.30 10.37
CA PHE A 96 19.22 -0.23 11.67
C PHE A 96 17.99 -0.55 12.49
N LEU A 97 18.06 -1.61 13.29
CA LEU A 97 16.98 -2.01 14.20
C LEU A 97 16.92 -1.05 15.40
N VAL A 98 16.33 0.12 15.18
CA VAL A 98 16.15 1.16 16.23
C VAL A 98 14.83 0.96 16.99
N CYS A 99 13.81 0.36 16.35
CA CYS A 99 12.46 0.26 16.91
C CYS A 99 11.82 -1.10 16.55
N SER A 100 11.23 -1.76 17.54
CA SER A 100 10.48 -3.02 17.38
C SER A 100 9.05 -2.96 17.89
N ASN A 101 8.56 -1.78 18.33
CA ASN A 101 7.29 -1.63 19.03
C ASN A 101 6.10 -2.35 18.35
N CYS A 102 5.92 -2.16 17.03
CA CYS A 102 4.81 -2.76 16.31
C CYS A 102 4.92 -4.29 16.19
N GLN A 103 6.14 -4.84 16.21
CA GLN A 103 6.38 -6.28 16.27
C GLN A 103 6.08 -6.81 17.67
N ASP A 104 6.54 -6.11 18.71
CA ASP A 104 6.39 -6.53 20.11
C ASP A 104 4.92 -6.56 20.58
N VAL A 105 4.08 -5.67 20.06
CA VAL A 105 2.64 -5.63 20.40
C VAL A 105 1.77 -6.51 19.48
N CYS A 106 2.34 -7.12 18.45
CA CYS A 106 1.58 -7.93 17.51
C CYS A 106 1.46 -9.39 18.00
N ASP A 107 0.36 -9.72 18.67
CA ASP A 107 0.10 -11.09 19.17
C ASP A 107 0.17 -12.18 18.09
N ARG A 108 -0.13 -11.83 16.84
CA ARG A 108 -0.13 -12.75 15.70
C ARG A 108 1.25 -12.90 15.04
N ASN A 109 2.24 -12.12 15.47
CA ASN A 109 3.57 -12.05 14.84
C ASN A 109 3.49 -11.84 13.33
N ALA A 110 2.56 -10.99 12.88
CA ALA A 110 2.33 -10.73 11.47
C ALA A 110 3.36 -9.76 10.86
N VAL A 111 4.15 -9.06 11.68
CA VAL A 111 5.19 -8.13 11.20
C VAL A 111 6.38 -8.92 10.67
N ASN A 112 6.72 -8.70 9.40
CA ASN A 112 7.84 -9.35 8.72
C ASN A 112 8.69 -8.31 7.98
N TYR A 113 9.79 -7.87 8.59
CA TYR A 113 10.67 -6.87 7.97
C TYR A 113 11.52 -7.40 6.83
N ASP A 114 11.64 -8.71 6.68
CA ASP A 114 12.42 -9.37 5.64
C ASP A 114 11.59 -9.62 4.36
N ASP A 115 10.36 -9.11 4.31
CA ASP A 115 9.53 -9.14 3.11
C ASP A 115 10.21 -8.37 1.97
N THR A 116 10.53 -9.08 0.88
CA THR A 116 11.13 -8.53 -0.33
C THR A 116 10.11 -8.23 -1.43
N GLY A 117 8.84 -8.57 -1.21
CA GLY A 117 7.85 -8.66 -2.27
C GLY A 117 8.13 -9.82 -3.23
N GLU A 118 7.33 -9.89 -4.30
CA GLU A 118 7.40 -10.94 -5.31
C GLU A 118 7.07 -10.40 -6.71
N GLU A 119 7.63 -11.05 -7.74
CA GLU A 119 7.25 -10.82 -9.13
C GLU A 119 6.38 -11.97 -9.61
N ILE A 120 5.21 -11.63 -10.15
CA ILE A 120 4.19 -12.58 -10.59
C ILE A 120 4.05 -12.42 -12.09
N GLU A 121 4.35 -13.50 -12.83
CA GLU A 121 4.11 -13.55 -14.26
C GLU A 121 2.70 -14.07 -14.54
N ILE A 122 1.94 -13.33 -15.34
CA ILE A 122 0.57 -13.70 -15.73
C ILE A 122 0.42 -13.63 -17.25
N GLU A 123 -0.30 -14.61 -17.79
CA GLU A 123 -0.72 -14.65 -19.19
C GLU A 123 -2.16 -14.13 -19.31
N ILE A 124 -2.39 -13.14 -20.18
CA ILE A 124 -3.69 -12.48 -20.31
C ILE A 124 -4.05 -12.24 -21.78
N GLY A 125 -5.35 -12.35 -22.11
CA GLY A 125 -5.85 -12.12 -23.47
C GLY A 125 -6.19 -10.66 -23.78
N SER A 126 -6.59 -9.90 -22.76
CA SER A 126 -7.08 -8.52 -22.88
C SER A 126 -6.68 -7.67 -21.68
N VAL A 127 -6.56 -6.36 -21.89
CA VAL A 127 -6.20 -5.39 -20.85
C VAL A 127 -7.21 -4.25 -20.84
N VAL A 128 -7.62 -3.83 -19.65
CA VAL A 128 -8.41 -2.62 -19.41
C VAL A 128 -7.58 -1.67 -18.56
N VAL A 129 -7.38 -0.44 -19.04
CA VAL A 129 -6.63 0.58 -18.30
C VAL A 129 -7.62 1.48 -17.56
N ALA A 130 -7.54 1.48 -16.24
CA ALA A 130 -8.42 2.24 -15.35
C ALA A 130 -7.64 2.87 -14.18
N THR A 131 -6.53 3.55 -14.47
CA THR A 131 -5.60 4.11 -13.46
C THR A 131 -6.07 5.39 -12.80
N GLY A 132 -7.25 5.91 -13.16
CA GLY A 132 -7.83 7.11 -12.55
C GLY A 132 -7.20 8.42 -13.03
N PHE A 133 -7.14 9.41 -12.14
CA PHE A 133 -6.63 10.77 -12.38
C PHE A 133 -6.09 11.37 -11.08
N ASP A 134 -5.29 12.43 -11.19
CA ASP A 134 -4.78 13.20 -10.05
C ASP A 134 -5.49 14.56 -9.89
N VAL A 135 -5.46 15.11 -8.68
CA VAL A 135 -5.98 16.45 -8.39
C VAL A 135 -5.01 17.50 -8.94
N TYR A 136 -5.56 18.57 -9.53
CA TYR A 136 -4.76 19.68 -10.02
C TYR A 136 -4.09 20.45 -8.88
N ASP A 137 -2.78 20.71 -8.99
CA ASP A 137 -2.06 21.55 -8.04
C ASP A 137 -2.36 23.04 -8.28
N ALA A 138 -3.21 23.60 -7.41
CA ALA A 138 -3.61 25.01 -7.45
C ALA A 138 -2.45 25.98 -7.16
N SER A 139 -1.28 25.52 -6.72
CA SER A 139 -0.08 26.35 -6.58
C SER A 139 0.34 27.00 -7.91
N ALA A 140 -0.03 26.37 -9.03
CA ALA A 140 0.20 26.88 -10.38
C ALA A 140 -0.64 28.13 -10.73
N ILE A 141 -1.62 28.51 -9.90
CA ILE A 141 -2.43 29.74 -10.05
C ILE A 141 -2.12 30.68 -8.87
N PRO A 142 -1.08 31.53 -8.97
CA PRO A 142 -0.62 32.35 -7.84
C PRO A 142 -1.69 33.29 -7.27
N SER A 143 -2.64 33.74 -8.08
CA SER A 143 -3.73 34.64 -7.66
C SER A 143 -4.68 34.02 -6.64
N TYR A 144 -4.74 32.69 -6.54
CA TYR A 144 -5.58 31.99 -5.56
C TYR A 144 -4.90 31.78 -4.20
N GLY A 145 -3.58 32.00 -4.10
CA GLY A 145 -2.86 31.95 -2.82
C GLY A 145 -2.75 30.57 -2.18
N TYR A 146 -2.96 29.49 -2.94
CA TYR A 146 -2.85 28.12 -2.44
C TYR A 146 -1.45 27.83 -1.86
N GLY A 147 -1.40 27.25 -0.65
CA GLY A 147 -0.17 26.99 0.09
C GLY A 147 0.42 28.19 0.85
N ARG A 148 -0.22 29.36 0.83
CA ARG A 148 0.20 30.56 1.58
C ARG A 148 -0.78 30.99 2.68
N TYR A 149 -2.08 30.85 2.44
CA TYR A 149 -3.16 31.24 3.35
C TYR A 149 -3.89 30.03 3.91
#